data_AF-A0A2A5HMF5-F1
#
_entry.id   AF-A0A2A5HMF5-F1
#
_cell.length_a   1.000
_cell.length_b   1.000
_cell.length_c   1.000
_cell.angle_alpha   90.00
_cell.angle_beta   90.00
_cell.angle_gamma   90.00
#
_symmetry.space_group_name_H-M   'P 1'
#
loop_
_entity.id
_entity.type
_entity.pdbx_description
1 polymer ?
#
loop_
_entity_poly.entity_id
_entity_poly.type
_entity_poly.pdbx_seq_one_letter_code
_entity_poly.pdbx_strand_id
1 'polypeptide(L)' 'MFKPDLSEVEKFDKNKLKKIETKEKNVLPTKEVIEEEKKEQLEKRGE' A
#
# COMPACT_ATOMS: atom_id res chain seq x y z
N MET A 1 -4.47 30.51 -18.51
CA MET A 1 -4.34 29.06 -18.31
C MET A 1 -2.85 28.75 -18.16
N PHE A 2 -2.37 28.53 -16.93
CA PHE A 2 -0.95 28.29 -16.66
C PHE A 2 -0.70 26.79 -16.82
N LYS A 3 0.13 26.39 -17.78
CA LYS A 3 0.58 25.00 -17.91
C LYS A 3 1.88 24.87 -17.11
N PRO A 4 1.97 23.95 -16.14
CA PRO A 4 3.22 23.73 -15.44
C PRO A 4 4.28 23.24 -16.43
N ASP A 5 5.49 23.76 -16.31
CA ASP A 5 6.63 23.26 -17.07
C ASP A 5 7.01 21.87 -16.54
N LEU A 6 6.84 20.84 -17.39
CA LEU A 6 7.12 19.44 -17.08
C LEU A 6 8.51 19.01 -17.58
N SER A 7 9.29 19.92 -18.18
CA SER A 7 10.61 19.63 -18.74
C SER A 7 11.58 19.04 -17.71
N GLU A 8 11.41 19.40 -16.44
CA GLU A 8 12.21 18.87 -15.34
C GLU A 8 11.91 17.40 -15.06
N VAL A 9 10.65 16.97 -15.20
CA VAL A 9 10.24 15.58 -14.99
C VAL A 9 10.81 14.67 -16.08
N GLU A 10 10.86 15.14 -17.33
CA GLU A 10 11.43 14.39 -18.45
C GLU A 10 12.95 14.16 -18.33
N LYS A 11 13.67 15.13 -17.76
CA LYS A 11 15.14 15.12 -17.65
C LYS A 11 15.65 14.67 -16.28
N PHE A 12 14.75 14.35 -15.36
CA PHE A 12 15.13 14.00 -14.00
C PHE A 12 15.88 12.66 -13.96
N ASP A 13 17.09 12.69 -13.41
CA ASP A 13 17.92 11.50 -13.23
C ASP A 13 17.50 10.69 -12.01
N LYS A 14 16.99 9.48 -12.25
CA LYS A 14 16.53 8.55 -11.21
C LYS A 14 17.64 8.16 -10.23
N ASN A 15 18.92 8.29 -10.60
CA ASN A 15 20.05 8.00 -9.70
C ASN A 15 20.21 9.04 -8.59
N LYS A 16 19.62 10.22 -8.74
CA LYS A 16 19.58 11.26 -7.70
C LYS A 16 18.54 10.98 -6.61
N LEU A 17 17.69 9.95 -6.79
CA LEU A 17 16.75 9.51 -5.76
C LEU A 17 17.51 8.80 -4.64
N LYS A 18 17.15 9.12 -3.40
CA LYS A 18 17.64 8.39 -2.24
C LYS A 18 17.15 6.95 -2.34
N LYS A 19 18.09 5.99 -2.28
CA LYS A 19 17.74 4.58 -2.14
C LYS A 19 17.07 4.39 -0.80
N ILE A 20 15.78 4.09 -0.84
CA ILE A 20 15.00 3.71 0.33
C ILE A 20 14.58 2.26 0.17
N GLU A 21 14.72 1.48 1.24
CA GLU A 21 14.14 0.15 1.31
C GLU A 21 12.63 0.30 1.47
N THR A 22 11.88 0.00 0.40
CA THR A 22 10.43 -0.02 0.46
C THR A 22 9.99 -1.21 1.32
N LYS A 23 9.51 -0.93 2.53
CA LYS A 23 8.93 -1.95 3.41
C LYS A 23 7.51 -2.27 2.93
N GLU A 24 7.40 -3.23 2.02
CA GLU A 24 6.13 -3.82 1.63
C GLU A 24 5.55 -4.60 2.83
N LYS A 25 4.68 -3.96 3.61
CA LYS A 25 3.97 -4.61 4.73
C LYS A 25 2.77 -5.41 4.21
N ASN A 26 3.00 -6.32 3.27
CA ASN A 26 2.04 -7.35 2.90
C ASN A 26 2.21 -8.55 3.84
N VAL A 27 1.95 -8.33 5.14
CA VAL A 27 1.90 -9.45 6.09
C VAL A 27 0.62 -10.24 5.78
N LEU A 28 0.79 -11.51 5.44
CA LEU A 28 -0.36 -12.42 5.36
C LEU A 28 -0.98 -12.50 6.76
N PRO A 29 -2.31 -12.45 6.88
CA PRO A 29 -2.96 -12.62 8.18
C PRO A 29 -2.54 -13.97 8.77
N THR A 30 -2.32 -14.00 10.09
CA THR A 30 -2.02 -15.25 10.79
C THR A 30 -3.28 -16.11 10.89
N LYS A 31 -3.11 -17.41 11.18
CA LYS A 31 -4.24 -18.33 11.36
C LYS A 31 -5.23 -17.82 12.42
N GLU A 32 -4.73 -17.20 13.48
CA GLU A 32 -5.53 -16.61 14.56
C GLU A 32 -6.44 -15.48 14.04
N VAL A 33 -5.89 -14.55 13.25
CA VAL A 33 -6.65 -13.44 12.66
C VAL A 33 -7.75 -13.98 11.71
N ILE A 34 -7.43 -14.99 10.92
CA ILE A 34 -8.39 -15.62 10.00
C ILE A 34 -9.53 -16.30 10.77
N GLU A 35 -9.23 -16.97 11.88
CA GLU A 35 -10.24 -17.63 12.72
C GLU A 35 -11.14 -16.63 13.44
N GLU A 36 -10.56 -15.54 13.96
CA GLU A 36 -11.29 -14.46 14.59
C GLU A 36 -12.25 -13.78 13.60
N GLU A 37 -11.76 -13.39 12.41
CA GLU A 37 -12.59 -12.82 11.35
C GLU A 37 -13.70 -13.79 10.93
N LYS A 38 -13.40 -15.09 10.82
CA LYS A 38 -14.41 -16.11 10.46
C LYS A 38 -15.51 -16.20 11.52
N LYS A 39 -15.16 -16.12 12.81
CA LYS A 39 -16.13 -16.13 13.90
C LYS A 39 -16.99 -14.88 13.88
N GLU A 40 -16.38 -13.71 13.73
CA GLU A 40 -17.08 -12.43 13.67
C GLU A 40 -18.04 -12.37 12.46
N GLN A 41 -17.64 -12.93 11.31
CA GLN A 41 -18.48 -13.07 10.10
C GLN A 41 -19.65 -14.05 10.24
N LEU A 42 -19.58 -14.99 11.19
CA LEU A 42 -20.69 -15.89 11.49
C LEU A 42 -21.67 -15.21 12.45
N GLU A 43 -21.17 -14.46 13.44
CA GLU A 43 -22.00 -13.70 14.37
C GLU A 43 -22.75 -12.55 13.65
N LYS A 44 -22.06 -11.77 12.81
CA LYS A 44 -22.67 -10.65 12.05
C LYS A 44 -23.69 -11.04 10.98
N ARG A 45 -23.76 -12.33 10.62
CA ARG A 45 -24.71 -12.86 9.64
C ARG A 45 -25.93 -13.51 10.30
N GLY A 46 -25.88 -13.68 11.62
CA GLY A 46 -27.00 -14.17 12.43
C GLY A 46 -27.89 -13.07 13.00
N GLU A 47 -27.52 -11.80 12.82
CA GLU A 47 -28.35 -10.61 13.10
C GLU A 47 -29.08 -10.15 11.82
#